data_AF-A0A533VIK6-F1
#
_entry.id   AF-A0A533VIK6-F1
#
_cell.length_a   1.000
_cell.length_b   1.000
_cell.length_c   1.000
_cell.angle_alpha   90.00
_cell.angle_beta   90.00
_cell.angle_gamma   90.00
#
_symmetry.space_group_name_H-M   'P 1'
#
loop_
_entity.id
_entity.type
_entity.pdbx_description
1 polymer ?
#
loop_
_entity_poly.entity_id
_entity_poly.type
_entity_poly.pdbx_seq_one_letter_code
_entity_poly.pdbx_strand_id
1 'polypeptide(L)'
;MTRQSRRLADNNVLLLLGWLGELVLASWILSEGAEHLSERWGGRFVGRSLLSIATTLPEIGIVVAAAKDGSYGTAIGSALGSNLFMMTLGLSIMLIIATTKLSKAPQKFIDVREFKRHSHCRCNYVC
;
A
#
# COMPACT_ATOMS: atom_id res chain seq x y z
N MET A 1 -17.35 39.90 2.40
CA MET A 1 -17.74 38.47 2.24
C MET A 1 -16.59 37.52 1.87
N THR A 2 -15.35 37.98 1.61
CA THR A 2 -14.21 37.12 1.17
C THR A 2 -13.34 36.53 2.28
N ARG A 3 -13.49 36.95 3.56
CA ARG A 3 -12.67 36.43 4.69
C ARG A 3 -13.18 35.10 5.26
N GLN A 4 -14.48 34.82 5.16
CA GLN A 4 -15.09 33.61 5.71
C GLN A 4 -14.82 32.38 4.83
N SER A 5 -14.77 32.55 3.49
CA SER A 5 -14.39 31.46 2.58
C SER A 5 -12.90 31.12 2.64
N ARG A 6 -12.00 32.09 2.86
CA ARG A 6 -10.56 31.81 3.06
C ARG A 6 -10.29 31.05 4.35
N ARG A 7 -10.92 31.42 5.48
CA ARG A 7 -10.75 30.67 6.74
C ARG A 7 -11.26 29.23 6.67
N LEU A 8 -12.35 28.98 5.94
CA LEU A 8 -12.85 27.62 5.72
C LEU A 8 -11.92 26.81 4.80
N ALA A 9 -11.36 27.45 3.77
CA ALA A 9 -10.36 26.83 2.90
C ALA A 9 -9.06 26.50 3.67
N ASP A 10 -8.54 27.43 4.47
CA ASP A 10 -7.33 27.23 5.27
C ASP A 10 -7.51 26.09 6.29
N ASN A 11 -8.68 26.00 6.95
CA ASN A 11 -9.00 24.88 7.86
C ASN A 11 -9.10 23.54 7.12
N ASN A 12 -9.78 23.50 5.97
CA ASN A 12 -9.92 22.26 5.20
C ASN A 12 -8.58 21.81 4.60
N VAL A 13 -7.74 22.75 4.18
CA VAL A 13 -6.38 22.47 3.71
C VAL A 13 -5.52 21.93 4.86
N LEU A 14 -5.61 22.50 6.06
CA LEU A 14 -4.93 21.97 7.24
C LEU A 14 -5.39 20.54 7.58
N LEU A 15 -6.71 20.28 7.52
CA LEU A 15 -7.25 18.95 7.74
C LEU A 15 -6.74 17.95 6.70
N LEU A 16 -6.75 18.32 5.41
CA LEU A 16 -6.21 17.48 4.33
C LEU A 16 -4.72 17.18 4.51
N LEU A 17 -3.92 18.18 4.92
CA LEU A 17 -2.51 17.99 5.25
C LEU A 17 -2.33 17.05 6.45
N GLY A 18 -3.22 17.11 7.43
CA GLY A 18 -3.27 16.18 8.56
C GLY A 18 -3.47 14.73 8.11
N TRP A 19 -4.51 14.46 7.32
CA TRP A 19 -4.78 13.11 6.78
C TRP A 19 -3.63 12.59 5.91
N LEU A 20 -3.03 13.45 5.09
CA LEU A 20 -1.84 13.10 4.30
C LEU A 20 -0.66 12.74 5.20
N GLY A 21 -0.42 13.51 6.27
CA GLY A 21 0.64 13.24 7.24
C GLY A 21 0.45 11.90 7.93
N GLU A 22 -0.77 11.58 8.36
CA GLU A 22 -1.11 10.29 8.97
C GLU A 22 -0.84 9.11 8.02
N LEU A 23 -1.21 9.24 6.73
CA LEU A 23 -0.94 8.20 5.74
C LEU A 23 0.56 7.95 5.53
N VAL A 24 1.37 9.01 5.51
CA VAL A 24 2.82 8.91 5.35
C VAL A 24 3.45 8.22 6.57
N LEU A 25 3.02 8.60 7.78
CA LEU A 25 3.47 7.98 9.04
C LEU A 25 3.10 6.49 9.10
N ALA A 26 1.85 6.15 8.77
CA ALA A 26 1.40 4.76 8.74
C ALA A 26 2.20 3.91 7.75
N SER A 27 2.47 4.45 6.56
CA SER A 27 3.30 3.79 5.54
C SER A 27 4.73 3.54 6.03
N TRP A 28 5.34 4.54 6.68
CA TRP A 28 6.70 4.41 7.19
C TRP A 28 6.82 3.31 8.25
N ILE A 29 5.92 3.29 9.24
CA ILE A 29 5.87 2.26 10.29
C ILE A 29 5.63 0.87 9.68
N LEU A 30 4.71 0.77 8.71
CA LEU A 30 4.40 -0.50 8.05
C LEU A 30 5.63 -1.02 7.27
N SER A 31 6.35 -0.14 6.59
CA SER A 31 7.55 -0.50 5.82
C SER A 31 8.69 -1.00 6.71
N GLU A 32 8.95 -0.32 7.82
CA GLU A 32 9.99 -0.74 8.78
C GLU A 32 9.61 -2.08 9.45
N GLY A 33 8.33 -2.27 9.79
CA GLY A 33 7.84 -3.55 10.29
C GLY A 33 7.97 -4.68 9.26
N ALA A 34 7.73 -4.38 7.98
CA ALA A 34 7.87 -5.34 6.88
C ALA A 34 9.33 -5.82 6.73
N GLU A 35 10.29 -4.91 6.85
CA GLU A 35 11.71 -5.22 6.74
C GLU A 35 12.16 -6.18 7.85
N HIS A 36 11.86 -5.88 9.11
CA HIS A 36 12.15 -6.76 10.24
C HIS A 36 11.45 -8.13 10.14
N LEU A 37 10.22 -8.17 9.61
CA LEU A 37 9.50 -9.43 9.41
C LEU A 37 10.13 -10.25 8.26
N SER A 38 10.64 -9.58 7.24
CA SER A 38 11.29 -10.21 6.08
C SER A 38 12.60 -10.92 6.44
N GLU A 39 13.33 -10.44 7.45
CA GLU A 39 14.56 -11.08 7.94
C GLU A 39 14.30 -12.48 8.51
N ARG A 40 13.11 -12.72 9.07
CA ARG A 40 12.76 -13.99 9.72
C ARG A 40 11.99 -14.94 8.80
N TRP A 41 11.02 -14.41 8.04
CA TRP A 41 10.06 -15.20 7.25
C TRP A 41 10.34 -15.18 5.74
N GLY A 42 11.34 -14.41 5.30
CA GLY A 42 11.71 -14.26 3.90
C GLY A 42 10.89 -13.19 3.16
N GLY A 43 11.57 -12.30 2.45
CA GLY A 43 10.94 -11.13 1.80
C GLY A 43 9.87 -11.46 0.75
N ARG A 44 9.94 -12.61 0.07
CA ARG A 44 8.92 -13.00 -0.92
C ARG A 44 7.58 -13.35 -0.27
N PHE A 45 7.61 -14.02 0.88
CA PHE A 45 6.40 -14.38 1.60
C PHE A 45 5.79 -13.14 2.27
N VAL A 46 6.62 -12.37 2.98
CA VAL A 46 6.19 -11.14 3.64
C VAL A 46 5.65 -10.12 2.64
N GLY A 47 6.34 -9.89 1.52
CA GLY A 47 5.90 -8.92 0.52
C GLY A 47 4.52 -9.25 -0.07
N ARG A 48 4.25 -10.53 -0.38
CA ARG A 48 2.95 -10.94 -0.93
C ARG A 48 1.83 -10.87 0.12
N SER A 49 2.09 -11.36 1.32
CA SER A 49 1.10 -11.39 2.40
C SER A 49 0.77 -9.98 2.88
N LEU A 50 1.80 -9.15 3.11
CA LEU A 50 1.63 -7.78 3.58
C LEU A 50 0.93 -6.91 2.54
N LEU A 51 1.27 -7.07 1.26
CA LEU A 51 0.58 -6.38 0.16
C LEU A 51 -0.92 -6.70 0.18
N SER A 52 -1.29 -7.97 0.30
CA SER A 52 -2.70 -8.40 0.34
C SER A 52 -3.47 -7.85 1.54
N ILE A 53 -2.81 -7.76 2.71
CA ILE A 53 -3.43 -7.24 3.93
C ILE A 53 -3.56 -5.71 3.83
N ALA A 54 -2.51 -5.02 3.38
CA ALA A 54 -2.49 -3.57 3.25
C ALA A 54 -3.57 -3.04 2.28
N THR A 55 -3.86 -3.78 1.21
CA THR A 55 -4.91 -3.38 0.25
C THR A 55 -6.34 -3.59 0.76
N THR A 56 -6.57 -4.55 1.66
CA THR A 56 -7.92 -4.90 2.15
C THR A 56 -8.30 -4.20 3.47
N LEU A 57 -7.30 -3.75 4.23
CA LEU A 57 -7.51 -3.05 5.51
C LEU A 57 -8.42 -1.80 5.40
N PRO A 58 -8.20 -0.89 4.43
CA PRO A 58 -9.05 0.30 4.30
C PRO A 58 -10.49 -0.06 3.95
N GLU A 59 -10.69 -1.09 3.14
CA GLU A 59 -12.01 -1.56 2.71
C GLU A 59 -12.81 -2.11 3.90
N ILE A 60 -12.16 -2.92 4.74
CA ILE A 60 -12.75 -3.38 6.00
C ILE A 60 -13.12 -2.19 6.89
N GLY A 61 -12.26 -1.17 6.97
CA GLY A 61 -12.53 0.06 7.71
C GLY A 61 -13.80 0.79 7.25
N ILE A 62 -13.97 0.95 5.93
CA ILE A 62 -15.16 1.60 5.34
C ILE A 62 -16.42 0.77 5.60
N VAL A 63 -16.35 -0.55 5.41
CA VAL A 63 -17.50 -1.45 5.63
C VAL A 63 -17.93 -1.45 7.09
N VAL A 64 -16.97 -1.51 8.02
CA VAL A 64 -17.26 -1.46 9.47
C VAL A 64 -17.83 -0.10 9.86
N ALA A 65 -17.27 1.01 9.36
CA ALA A 65 -17.81 2.35 9.63
C ALA A 65 -19.25 2.49 9.11
N ALA A 66 -19.51 2.08 7.86
CA ALA A 66 -20.84 2.15 7.26
C ALA A 66 -21.87 1.23 7.94
N ALA A 67 -21.44 0.04 8.38
CA ALA A 67 -22.29 -0.87 9.14
C ALA A 67 -22.66 -0.31 10.52
N LYS A 68 -21.72 0.37 11.20
CA LYS A 68 -21.97 1.04 12.49
C LYS A 68 -22.97 2.18 12.37
N ASP A 69 -22.98 2.89 11.24
CA ASP A 69 -23.92 3.97 10.95
C ASP A 69 -25.29 3.46 10.44
N GLY A 70 -25.50 2.14 10.36
CA GLY A 70 -26.74 1.52 9.87
C GLY A 70 -26.93 1.61 8.35
N SER A 71 -25.92 2.09 7.60
CA SER A 71 -25.96 2.20 6.14
C SER A 71 -25.44 0.92 5.47
N TYR A 72 -26.23 -0.15 5.57
CA TYR A 72 -25.87 -1.45 4.98
C TYR A 72 -25.76 -1.41 3.46
N GLY A 73 -26.53 -0.55 2.79
CA GLY A 73 -26.44 -0.36 1.33
C GLY A 73 -25.06 0.18 0.92
N THR A 74 -24.51 1.14 1.66
CA THR A 74 -23.16 1.66 1.43
C THR A 74 -22.10 0.62 1.77
N ALA A 75 -22.28 -0.13 2.87
CA ALA A 75 -21.34 -1.18 3.26
C ALA A 75 -21.21 -2.27 2.17
N ILE A 76 -22.35 -2.76 1.66
CA ILE A 76 -22.38 -3.77 0.58
C ILE A 76 -21.83 -3.19 -0.72
N GLY A 77 -22.25 -1.97 -1.07
CA GLY A 77 -21.78 -1.29 -2.28
C GLY A 77 -20.27 -1.08 -2.28
N SER A 78 -19.68 -0.71 -1.14
CA SER A 78 -18.23 -0.56 -0.99
C SER A 78 -17.51 -1.89 -1.11
N ALA A 79 -17.99 -2.95 -0.44
CA ALA A 79 -17.35 -4.26 -0.47
C ALA A 79 -17.37 -4.91 -1.87
N LEU A 80 -18.51 -4.81 -2.57
CA LEU A 80 -18.63 -5.36 -3.92
C LEU A 80 -17.89 -4.51 -4.95
N GLY A 81 -18.01 -3.18 -4.84
CA GLY A 81 -17.40 -2.24 -5.78
C GLY A 81 -15.88 -2.29 -5.76
N SER A 82 -15.26 -2.25 -4.57
CA SER A 82 -13.80 -2.26 -4.42
C SER A 82 -13.19 -3.57 -4.92
N ASN A 83 -13.77 -4.73 -4.58
CA ASN A 83 -13.28 -6.01 -5.08
C ASN A 83 -13.43 -6.15 -6.61
N LEU A 84 -14.55 -5.69 -7.18
CA LEU A 84 -14.74 -5.67 -8.63
C LEU A 84 -13.74 -4.74 -9.33
N PHE A 85 -13.46 -3.58 -8.74
CA PHE A 85 -12.49 -2.62 -9.26
C PHE A 85 -11.06 -3.20 -9.24
N MET A 86 -10.67 -3.88 -8.16
CA MET A 86 -9.37 -4.54 -8.08
C MET A 86 -9.22 -5.67 -9.13
N MET A 87 -10.27 -6.47 -9.33
CA MET A 87 -10.28 -7.54 -10.33
C MET A 87 -10.26 -7.03 -11.77
N THR A 88 -10.96 -5.93 -12.06
CA THR A 88 -11.08 -5.40 -13.42
C THR A 88 -9.96 -4.41 -13.74
N LEU A 89 -9.88 -3.30 -13.01
CA LEU A 89 -8.94 -2.23 -13.29
C LEU A 89 -7.56 -2.54 -12.72
N GLY A 90 -7.47 -3.09 -11.50
CA GLY A 90 -6.20 -3.48 -10.90
C GLY A 90 -5.47 -4.52 -11.75
N LEU A 91 -6.15 -5.62 -12.08
CA LEU A 91 -5.56 -6.70 -12.89
C LEU A 91 -5.24 -6.26 -14.32
N SER A 92 -6.10 -5.47 -14.97
CA SER A 92 -5.86 -4.99 -16.34
C SER A 92 -4.64 -4.08 -16.42
N ILE A 93 -4.45 -3.16 -15.48
CA ILE A 93 -3.25 -2.32 -15.41
C ILE A 93 -2.01 -3.19 -15.20
N MET A 94 -2.06 -4.15 -14.28
CA MET A 94 -0.93 -5.08 -14.06
C MET A 94 -0.59 -5.88 -15.31
N LEU A 95 -1.59 -6.33 -16.06
CA LEU A 95 -1.39 -7.05 -17.32
C LEU A 95 -0.77 -6.15 -18.39
N ILE A 96 -1.21 -4.89 -18.51
CA ILE A 96 -0.63 -3.92 -19.44
C ILE A 96 0.84 -3.62 -19.08
N ILE A 97 1.16 -3.47 -17.79
CA ILE A 97 2.54 -3.27 -17.32
C ILE A 97 3.41 -4.51 -17.56
N ALA A 98 2.89 -5.70 -17.33
CA ALA A 98 3.62 -6.95 -17.54
C ALA A 98 3.85 -7.25 -19.03
N THR A 99 2.92 -6.87 -19.90
CA THR A 99 3.00 -7.10 -21.36
C THR A 99 3.83 -6.03 -22.07
N THR A 100 3.97 -4.83 -21.51
CA THR A 100 4.92 -3.83 -21.99
C THR A 100 6.36 -4.26 -21.73
N LYS A 101 7.27 -3.96 -22.67
CA LYS A 101 8.68 -4.39 -22.69
C LYS A 101 9.52 -3.98 -21.46
N LEU A 102 8.96 -3.24 -20.50
CA LEU A 102 9.62 -2.86 -19.25
C LEU A 102 9.97 -4.07 -18.37
N SER A 103 9.22 -5.18 -18.45
CA SER A 103 9.53 -6.38 -17.66
C SER A 103 10.72 -7.19 -18.22
N LYS A 104 11.21 -6.92 -19.43
CA LYS A 104 12.29 -7.71 -20.09
C LYS A 104 13.68 -7.10 -19.95
N ALA A 105 13.83 -5.89 -19.44
CA ALA A 105 15.16 -5.36 -19.12
C ALA A 105 15.56 -5.87 -17.72
N PRO A 106 16.59 -6.73 -17.60
CA PRO A 106 17.12 -7.08 -16.28
C PRO A 106 17.61 -5.77 -15.65
N GLN A 107 17.17 -5.49 -14.42
CA GLN A 107 17.64 -4.37 -13.59
C GLN A 107 19.15 -4.55 -13.35
N LYS A 108 19.96 -4.13 -14.33
CA LYS A 108 21.42 -4.30 -14.38
C LYS A 108 22.15 -3.27 -13.50
N PHE A 109 21.41 -2.41 -12.79
CA PHE A 109 21.93 -1.26 -12.07
C PHE A 109 22.19 -1.51 -10.58
N ILE A 110 21.80 -2.67 -10.04
CA ILE A 110 22.18 -3.07 -8.68
C ILE A 110 23.34 -4.06 -8.81
N ASP A 111 24.58 -3.56 -8.66
CA ASP A 111 25.74 -4.43 -8.51
C ASP A 111 25.67 -5.12 -7.13
N VAL A 112 25.13 -6.35 -7.13
CA VAL A 112 25.03 -7.24 -5.97
C VAL A 112 26.38 -7.57 -5.31
N ARG A 113 27.51 -7.14 -5.89
CA ARG A 113 28.83 -7.30 -5.26
C ARG A 113 29.04 -6.39 -4.06
N GLU A 114 28.37 -5.24 -3.97
CA GLU A 114 28.48 -4.34 -2.81
C GLU A 114 27.78 -4.95 -1.57
N PHE A 115 26.62 -5.59 -1.75
CA PHE A 115 25.91 -6.29 -0.67
C PHE A 115 26.64 -7.56 -0.20
N LYS A 116 27.57 -8.09 -1.00
CA LYS A 116 28.39 -9.26 -0.64
C LYS A 116 29.50 -8.94 0.36
N ARG A 117 29.89 -7.66 0.52
CA ARG A 117 30.96 -7.25 1.45
C ARG A 117 30.46 -7.07 2.88
N HIS A 118 29.16 -6.79 3.07
CA HIS A 118 28.54 -6.69 4.40
C HIS A 118 27.92 -8.00 4.90
N SER A 119 27.81 -9.02 4.06
CA SER A 119 27.20 -10.32 4.39
C SER A 119 28.23 -11.39 4.78
N HIS A 120 29.25 -11.01 5.57
CA HIS A 120 30.04 -11.99 6.33
C HIS A 120 29.30 -12.52 7.58
N CYS A 121 27.98 -12.37 7.63
CA CYS A 121 27.11 -12.99 8.61
C CYS A 121 26.00 -13.78 7.93
N ARG A 122 26.13 -15.11 7.96
CA ARG A 122 25.09 -16.15 7.83
C ARG A 122 23.98 -15.86 6.81
N CYS A 123 24.27 -16.11 5.54
CA CYS A 123 23.23 -16.38 4.55
C CYS A 123 22.92 -17.89 4.55
N ASN A 124 21.90 -18.28 5.29
CA ASN A 124 21.25 -19.59 5.16
C ASN A 124 19.77 -19.34 4.82
N TYR A 125 19.52 -18.84 3.61
CA TYR A 125 18.20 -18.87 3.01
C TYR A 125 18.35 -19.38 1.57
N VAL A 126 17.73 -20.54 1.39
CA VAL A 126 17.70 -21.42 0.23
C VAL A 126 17.25 -20.65 -1.03
N CYS A 127 17.97 -20.90 -2.13
CA CYS A 127 17.68 -20.43 -3.49
C CYS A 127 16.27 -20.76 -3.98
#